data_AF-A0A947TM71-F1
#
_entry.id   AF-A0A947TM71-F1
#
_cell.length_a   1.000
_cell.length_b   1.000
_cell.length_c   1.000
_cell.angle_alpha   90.00
_cell.angle_beta   90.00
_cell.angle_gamma   90.00
#
_symmetry.space_group_name_H-M   'P 1'
#
loop_
_entity.id
_entity.type
_entity.pdbx_description
1 polymer ?
#
loop_
_entity_poly.entity_id
_entity_poly.type
_entity_poly.pdbx_seq_one_letter_code
_entity_poly.pdbx_strand_id
1 'polypeptide(L)'
;MARLKHALATLMLAWTVWLPQPAWSGSPPPAPAMLLAEVYAADVDVTQYWISEKFDGVRAQWDGRTLRFRGGGSVPAPTWFTAGFPAQPLDGELWIGRDQFDALSGTVRKIEPVDAEWRQVRYLVFELPGAAGDFSERVRLMQQIIAQAGVPWLQAVGQTRVADRATLMKQLDAVMRAGGEGLMLHRAD
;
A
#
# COMPACT_ATOMS: atom_id res chain seq x y z
N MET A 1 -37.17 68.35 37.47
CA MET A 1 -37.17 68.22 36.00
C MET A 1 -36.41 66.95 35.64
N ALA A 2 -37.09 66.03 34.96
CA ALA A 2 -36.66 64.67 34.66
C ALA A 2 -35.67 64.61 33.47
N ARG A 3 -34.73 63.64 33.49
CA ARG A 3 -34.15 62.93 32.31
C ARG A 3 -33.58 61.59 32.82
N LEU A 4 -34.36 60.52 32.86
CA LEU A 4 -34.64 59.53 31.80
C LEU A 4 -33.39 58.83 31.23
N LYS A 5 -33.21 57.59 31.71
CA LYS A 5 -32.33 56.50 31.23
C LYS A 5 -32.56 56.24 29.75
N HIS A 6 -31.55 55.88 28.95
CA HIS A 6 -31.66 54.87 27.87
C HIS A 6 -30.28 54.32 27.51
N ALA A 7 -30.07 53.04 27.82
CA ALA A 7 -29.02 52.21 27.25
C ALA A 7 -29.48 51.73 25.86
N LEU A 8 -28.65 51.89 24.85
CA LEU A 8 -28.87 51.31 23.52
C LEU A 8 -28.15 49.96 23.47
N ALA A 9 -28.90 48.89 23.73
CA ALA A 9 -28.50 47.53 23.38
C ALA A 9 -29.01 47.24 21.96
N THR A 10 -28.10 47.19 20.99
CA THR A 10 -28.37 46.71 19.64
C THR A 10 -28.67 45.22 19.66
N LEU A 11 -29.94 44.85 19.44
CA LEU A 11 -30.37 43.48 19.19
C LEU A 11 -30.06 43.14 17.71
N MET A 12 -29.07 42.28 17.46
CA MET A 12 -28.92 41.63 16.15
C MET A 12 -29.68 40.29 16.19
N LEU A 13 -30.81 40.21 15.47
CA LEU A 13 -31.45 38.92 15.17
C LEU A 13 -30.62 38.21 14.09
N ALA A 14 -29.79 37.25 14.49
CA ALA A 14 -29.18 36.32 13.56
C ALA A 14 -30.22 35.27 13.14
N TRP A 15 -30.70 35.36 11.90
CA TRP A 15 -31.47 34.28 11.28
C TRP A 15 -30.51 33.16 10.89
N THR A 16 -30.32 32.17 11.76
CA THR A 16 -29.61 30.94 11.38
C THR A 16 -30.54 30.10 10.50
N VAL A 17 -30.38 30.18 9.19
CA VAL A 17 -30.93 29.19 8.27
C VAL A 17 -30.23 27.87 8.55
N TRP A 18 -30.98 26.91 9.10
CA TRP A 18 -30.51 25.55 9.32
C TRP A 18 -30.49 24.84 7.97
N LEU A 19 -29.36 24.95 7.25
CA LEU A 19 -29.11 24.12 6.07
C LEU A 19 -28.92 22.67 6.56
N PRO A 20 -29.68 21.69 6.04
CA PRO A 20 -29.43 20.30 6.36
C PRO A 20 -28.01 19.97 5.88
N GLN A 21 -27.14 19.65 6.83
CA GLN A 21 -25.82 19.10 6.50
C GLN A 21 -26.07 17.78 5.75
N PRO A 22 -25.45 17.55 4.57
CA PRO A 22 -25.54 16.25 3.94
C PRO A 22 -24.96 15.23 4.92
N ALA A 23 -25.83 14.38 5.46
CA ALA A 23 -25.40 13.22 6.20
C ALA A 23 -24.59 12.37 5.22
N TRP A 24 -23.26 12.37 5.36
CA TRP A 24 -22.41 11.36 4.75
C TRP A 24 -22.72 10.04 5.46
N SER A 25 -23.85 9.43 5.13
CA SER A 25 -24.24 8.10 5.58
C SER A 25 -23.53 7.07 4.70
N GLY A 26 -22.23 6.94 4.92
CA GLY A 26 -21.44 5.85 4.37
C GLY A 26 -20.35 5.55 5.37
N SER A 27 -20.46 4.43 6.08
CA SER A 27 -19.28 3.85 6.73
C SER A 27 -18.22 3.69 5.64
N PRO A 28 -16.97 4.18 5.84
CA PRO A 28 -15.91 3.91 4.89
C PRO A 28 -15.84 2.40 4.65
N PRO A 29 -15.61 1.96 3.40
CA PRO A 29 -15.49 0.54 3.11
C PRO A 29 -14.45 -0.11 4.03
N PRO A 30 -14.66 -1.36 4.46
CA PRO A 30 -13.79 -2.02 5.42
C PRO A 30 -12.35 -2.07 4.91
N ALA A 31 -11.40 -2.10 5.86
CA ALA A 31 -10.00 -2.23 5.52
C ALA A 31 -9.74 -3.51 4.69
N PRO A 32 -8.79 -3.48 3.74
CA PRO A 32 -8.41 -4.65 2.98
C PRO A 32 -8.06 -5.85 3.87
N ALA A 33 -8.62 -7.02 3.56
CA ALA A 33 -8.13 -8.27 4.14
C ALA A 33 -6.76 -8.56 3.54
N MET A 34 -5.72 -8.48 4.37
CA MET A 34 -4.31 -8.60 3.98
C MET A 34 -3.67 -9.81 4.65
N LEU A 35 -2.92 -10.60 3.88
CA LEU A 35 -2.09 -11.68 4.43
C LEU A 35 -1.05 -11.09 5.39
N LEU A 36 -0.95 -11.64 6.59
CA LEU A 36 0.04 -11.24 7.58
C LEU A 36 1.19 -12.25 7.60
N ALA A 37 2.41 -11.76 7.80
CA ALA A 37 3.58 -12.60 7.97
C ALA A 37 3.82 -12.92 9.45
N GLU A 38 4.35 -14.10 9.70
CA GLU A 38 4.85 -14.53 10.99
C GLU A 38 6.38 -14.40 11.03
N VAL A 39 6.95 -14.42 12.23
CA VAL A 39 8.41 -14.42 12.41
C VAL A 39 8.95 -15.79 12.01
N TYR A 40 10.02 -15.79 11.22
CA TYR A 40 10.68 -17.02 10.77
C TYR A 40 11.11 -17.90 11.95
N ALA A 41 10.73 -19.18 11.90
CA ALA A 41 11.17 -20.22 12.81
C ALA A 41 12.24 -21.10 12.14
N ALA A 42 13.31 -21.43 12.86
CA ALA A 42 14.48 -22.08 12.27
C ALA A 42 14.28 -23.56 11.87
N ASP A 43 13.14 -24.16 12.23
CA ASP A 43 12.77 -25.56 12.03
C ASP A 43 11.91 -25.81 10.78
N VAL A 44 11.58 -24.77 10.00
CA VAL A 44 10.81 -24.94 8.77
C VAL A 44 11.67 -25.51 7.63
N ASP A 45 11.07 -26.36 6.80
CA ASP A 45 11.66 -26.83 5.54
C ASP A 45 11.58 -25.74 4.48
N VAL A 46 12.69 -25.00 4.32
CA VAL A 46 12.80 -23.85 3.40
C VAL A 46 12.61 -24.23 1.93
N THR A 47 12.68 -25.51 1.55
CA THR A 47 12.48 -25.95 0.16
C THR A 47 11.02 -25.84 -0.28
N GLN A 48 10.10 -25.74 0.69
CA GLN A 48 8.66 -25.58 0.48
C GLN A 48 8.24 -24.11 0.32
N TYR A 49 9.20 -23.18 0.31
CA TYR A 49 8.92 -21.74 0.29
C TYR A 49 9.53 -21.06 -0.94
N TRP A 50 8.83 -20.05 -1.41
CA TRP A 50 9.36 -18.99 -2.26
C TRP A 50 9.95 -17.89 -1.38
N ILE A 51 11.07 -17.33 -1.84
CA ILE A 51 11.87 -16.35 -1.13
C ILE A 51 11.90 -15.05 -1.94
N SER A 52 11.63 -13.93 -1.27
CA SER A 52 11.74 -12.59 -1.83
C SER A 52 12.45 -11.64 -0.86
N GLU A 53 12.98 -10.52 -1.37
CA GLU A 53 13.44 -9.43 -0.50
C GLU A 53 12.25 -8.84 0.27
N LYS A 54 12.47 -8.54 1.55
CA LYS A 54 11.56 -7.70 2.33
C LYS A 54 11.86 -6.24 1.98
N PHE A 55 10.89 -5.55 1.41
CA PHE A 55 11.01 -4.14 1.05
C PHE A 55 10.50 -3.26 2.20
N ASP A 56 11.31 -2.31 2.62
CA ASP A 56 10.93 -1.28 3.58
C ASP A 56 10.21 -0.14 2.85
N GLY A 57 8.89 -0.26 2.73
CA GLY A 57 8.06 0.68 1.98
C GLY A 57 6.72 0.94 2.65
N VAL A 58 5.70 1.27 1.84
CA VAL A 58 4.33 1.43 2.33
C VAL A 58 3.40 0.44 1.62
N ARG A 59 2.97 -0.58 2.36
CA ARG A 59 2.01 -1.59 1.87
C ARG A 59 0.72 -0.94 1.38
N ALA A 60 0.33 -1.32 0.16
CA ALA A 60 -0.92 -0.92 -0.46
C ALA A 60 -1.56 -2.09 -1.20
N GLN A 61 -2.90 -2.13 -1.19
CA GLN A 61 -3.69 -3.05 -1.99
C GLN A 61 -4.41 -2.29 -3.10
N TRP A 62 -4.29 -2.76 -4.33
CA TRP A 62 -5.12 -2.34 -5.44
C TRP A 62 -6.36 -3.23 -5.51
N ASP A 63 -7.55 -2.64 -5.45
CA ASP A 63 -8.83 -3.38 -5.48
C ASP A 63 -9.41 -3.56 -6.90
N GLY A 64 -8.60 -3.30 -7.94
CA GLY A 64 -9.06 -3.23 -9.33
C GLY A 64 -9.42 -1.81 -9.77
N ARG A 65 -9.51 -0.84 -8.85
CA ARG A 65 -9.92 0.55 -9.13
C ARG A 65 -9.18 1.60 -8.33
N THR A 66 -8.88 1.32 -7.07
CA THR A 66 -8.28 2.25 -6.12
C THR A 66 -7.17 1.58 -5.35
N LEU A 67 -6.05 2.28 -5.16
CA LEU A 67 -4.99 1.88 -4.23
C LEU A 67 -5.41 2.24 -2.81
N ARG A 68 -5.27 1.31 -1.87
CA ARG A 68 -5.64 1.47 -0.46
C ARG A 68 -4.49 1.10 0.46
N PHE A 69 -4.24 1.93 1.46
CA PHE A 69 -3.33 1.59 2.55
C PHE A 69 -3.88 0.40 3.36
N ARG A 70 -3.00 -0.22 4.15
CA ARG A 70 -3.37 -1.25 5.14
C ARG A 70 -4.52 -0.84 6.06
N GLY A 71 -4.59 0.43 6.45
CA GLY A 71 -5.66 0.97 7.29
C GLY A 71 -7.00 1.21 6.57
N GLY A 72 -7.08 0.93 5.26
CA GLY A 72 -8.28 1.11 4.44
C GLY A 72 -8.45 2.46 3.76
N GLY A 73 -7.68 3.48 4.19
CA GLY A 73 -7.64 4.78 3.53
C GLY A 73 -7.15 4.68 2.09
N SER A 74 -7.69 5.53 1.21
CA SER A 74 -7.23 5.59 -0.18
C SER A 74 -5.82 6.18 -0.24
N VAL A 75 -4.97 5.62 -1.10
CA VAL A 75 -3.69 6.21 -1.46
C VAL A 75 -3.98 7.35 -2.45
N PRO A 76 -3.57 8.60 -2.16
CA PRO A 76 -3.72 9.72 -3.07
C PRO A 76 -2.68 9.62 -4.20
N ALA A 77 -2.77 8.59 -5.04
CA ALA A 77 -1.91 8.42 -6.20
C ALA A 77 -2.38 9.30 -7.38
N PRO A 78 -1.48 9.91 -8.15
CA PRO A 78 -1.85 10.55 -9.41
C PRO A 78 -2.61 9.58 -10.32
N THR A 79 -3.55 10.09 -11.11
CA THR A 79 -4.36 9.27 -12.03
C THR A 79 -3.49 8.50 -13.04
N TRP A 80 -2.38 9.09 -13.48
CA TRP A 80 -1.44 8.42 -14.38
C TRP A 80 -0.72 7.24 -13.71
N PHE A 81 -0.57 7.22 -12.39
CA PHE A 81 0.17 6.16 -11.68
C PHE A 81 -0.58 4.83 -11.73
N THR A 82 -1.90 4.84 -11.59
CA THR A 82 -2.72 3.62 -11.67
C THR A 82 -3.30 3.38 -13.06
N ALA A 83 -3.05 4.28 -14.03
CA ALA A 83 -3.48 4.09 -15.40
C ALA A 83 -2.82 2.85 -16.01
N GLY A 84 -3.65 1.93 -16.52
CA GLY A 84 -3.20 0.68 -17.11
C GLY A 84 -2.98 -0.47 -16.11
N PHE A 85 -3.23 -0.26 -14.82
CA PHE A 85 -3.23 -1.39 -13.86
C PHE A 85 -4.34 -2.39 -14.23
N PRO A 86 -4.11 -3.70 -14.03
CA PRO A 86 -5.10 -4.72 -14.33
C PRO A 86 -6.30 -4.61 -13.38
N ALA A 87 -7.47 -5.13 -13.77
CA ALA A 87 -8.63 -5.17 -12.88
C ALA A 87 -8.48 -6.18 -11.72
N GLN A 88 -7.51 -7.10 -11.81
CA GLN A 88 -7.20 -8.07 -10.77
C GLN A 88 -6.73 -7.37 -9.48
N PRO A 89 -7.21 -7.76 -8.29
CA PRO A 89 -6.65 -7.28 -7.04
C PRO A 89 -5.18 -7.63 -6.88
N LEU A 90 -4.39 -6.66 -6.42
CA LEU A 90 -2.95 -6.79 -6.21
C LEU A 90 -2.60 -6.38 -4.78
N ASP A 91 -1.70 -7.10 -4.13
CA ASP A 91 -1.10 -6.70 -2.85
C ASP A 91 0.39 -6.53 -3.04
N GLY A 92 0.92 -5.43 -2.51
CA GLY A 92 2.26 -5.00 -2.82
C GLY A 92 2.76 -3.88 -1.91
N GLU A 93 4.00 -3.48 -2.18
CA GLU A 93 4.68 -2.41 -1.48
C GLU A 93 4.87 -1.21 -2.43
N LEU A 94 4.43 -0.02 -2.03
CA LEU A 94 4.92 1.21 -2.67
C LEU A 94 6.37 1.42 -2.21
N TRP A 95 7.27 1.71 -3.15
CA TRP A 95 8.70 1.69 -2.87
C TRP A 95 9.50 2.61 -3.80
N ILE A 96 10.47 3.35 -3.25
CA ILE A 96 11.39 4.20 -4.03
C ILE A 96 12.76 3.52 -4.16
N GLY A 97 13.33 3.09 -3.04
CA GLY A 97 14.69 2.60 -2.93
C GLY A 97 14.98 2.16 -1.50
N ARG A 98 16.14 1.52 -1.29
CA ARG A 98 16.66 1.22 0.06
C ARG A 98 16.99 2.52 0.78
N ASP A 99 16.76 2.56 2.09
CA ASP A 99 16.95 3.75 2.93
C ASP A 99 16.12 4.98 2.47
N GLN A 100 14.99 4.78 1.78
CA GLN A 100 14.11 5.85 1.27
C GLN A 100 12.71 5.81 1.89
N PHE A 101 12.51 5.09 3.00
CA PHE A 101 11.19 4.95 3.65
C PHE A 101 10.60 6.31 4.03
N ASP A 102 11.37 7.22 4.65
CA ASP A 102 10.86 8.53 5.07
C ASP A 102 10.42 9.39 3.89
N ALA A 103 11.22 9.41 2.81
CA ALA A 103 10.90 10.13 1.58
C ALA A 103 9.64 9.56 0.91
N LEU A 104 9.52 8.23 0.82
CA LEU A 104 8.34 7.54 0.32
C LEU A 104 7.10 7.87 1.17
N SER A 105 7.20 7.71 2.49
CA SER A 105 6.10 7.93 3.44
C SER A 105 5.57 9.37 3.33
N GLY A 106 6.49 10.35 3.23
CA GLY A 106 6.15 11.75 2.96
C GLY A 106 5.45 11.95 1.61
N THR A 107 5.89 11.25 0.56
CA THR A 107 5.30 11.34 -0.79
C THR A 107 3.87 10.79 -0.82
N VAL A 108 3.66 9.56 -0.36
CA VAL A 108 2.39 8.84 -0.55
C VAL A 108 1.28 9.31 0.38
N ARG A 109 1.58 10.08 1.43
CA ARG A 109 0.60 10.58 2.40
C ARG A 109 0.13 12.01 2.14
N LYS A 110 0.67 12.71 1.14
CA LYS A 110 0.21 14.05 0.77
C LYS A 110 -1.22 13.99 0.22
N ILE A 111 -2.08 14.91 0.68
CA ILE A 111 -3.46 14.99 0.20
C ILE A 111 -3.48 15.29 -1.31
N GLU A 112 -2.67 16.26 -1.74
CA GLU A 112 -2.45 16.56 -3.15
C GLU A 112 -1.15 15.87 -3.59
N PRO A 113 -1.19 14.90 -4.52
CA PRO A 113 0.02 14.22 -4.97
C PRO A 113 0.91 15.15 -5.79
N VAL A 114 2.22 15.02 -5.59
CA VAL A 114 3.23 15.74 -6.36
C VAL A 114 3.84 14.82 -7.41
N ASP A 115 3.54 15.06 -8.69
CA ASP A 115 3.96 14.21 -9.80
C ASP A 115 5.47 13.89 -9.80
N ALA A 116 6.32 14.90 -9.57
CA ALA A 116 7.77 14.73 -9.58
C ALA A 116 8.28 13.74 -8.52
N GLU A 117 7.59 13.62 -7.39
CA GLU A 117 7.93 12.67 -6.32
C GLU A 117 7.42 11.27 -6.69
N TRP A 118 6.18 11.19 -7.18
CA TRP A 118 5.55 9.93 -7.60
C TRP A 118 6.28 9.25 -8.76
N ARG A 119 7.00 9.99 -9.61
CA ARG A 119 7.82 9.41 -10.69
C ARG A 119 8.94 8.49 -10.21
N GLN A 120 9.30 8.54 -8.93
CA GLN A 120 10.31 7.68 -8.32
C GLN A 120 9.69 6.45 -7.66
N VAL A 121 8.37 6.45 -7.44
CA VAL A 121 7.64 5.40 -6.75
C VAL A 121 7.39 4.25 -7.72
N ARG A 122 7.61 3.03 -7.22
CA ARG A 122 7.21 1.77 -7.84
C ARG A 122 6.18 1.09 -6.96
N TYR A 123 5.33 0.27 -7.57
CA TYR A 123 4.45 -0.66 -6.88
C TYR A 123 4.96 -2.08 -7.10
N LEU A 124 5.57 -2.64 -6.05
CA LEU A 124 6.18 -3.96 -6.03
C LEU A 124 5.16 -4.99 -5.52
N VAL A 125 4.51 -5.68 -6.44
CA VAL A 125 3.45 -6.64 -6.16
C VAL A 125 4.06 -7.97 -5.73
N PHE A 126 3.57 -8.52 -4.62
CA PHE A 126 4.02 -9.82 -4.10
C PHE A 126 2.89 -10.84 -3.94
N GLU A 127 1.62 -10.43 -4.05
CA GLU A 127 0.47 -11.32 -3.92
C GLU A 127 -0.73 -10.90 -4.79
N LEU A 128 -1.63 -11.85 -5.05
CA LEU A 128 -2.90 -11.68 -5.77
C LEU A 128 -4.07 -12.07 -4.85
N PRO A 129 -4.58 -11.14 -4.02
CA PRO A 129 -5.67 -11.42 -3.09
C PRO A 129 -6.89 -12.04 -3.78
N GLY A 130 -7.36 -13.17 -3.25
CA GLY A 130 -8.55 -13.86 -3.75
C GLY A 130 -8.36 -14.61 -5.08
N ALA A 131 -7.16 -14.63 -5.67
CA ALA A 131 -6.88 -15.50 -6.80
C ALA A 131 -6.88 -16.97 -6.35
N ALA A 132 -7.39 -17.85 -7.21
CA ALA A 132 -7.36 -19.29 -7.00
C ALA A 132 -5.95 -19.87 -7.18
N GLY A 133 -5.76 -21.10 -6.69
CA GLY A 133 -4.51 -21.84 -6.80
C GLY A 133 -3.55 -21.56 -5.66
N ASP A 134 -2.46 -22.33 -5.65
CA ASP A 134 -1.39 -22.19 -4.68
C ASP A 134 -0.52 -20.94 -4.94
N PHE A 135 0.43 -20.65 -4.04
CA PHE A 135 1.30 -19.49 -4.24
C PHE A 135 2.18 -19.62 -5.49
N SER A 136 2.62 -20.82 -5.83
CA SER A 136 3.45 -21.04 -7.03
C SER A 136 2.69 -20.71 -8.33
N GLU A 137 1.40 -21.04 -8.37
CA GLU A 137 0.47 -20.64 -9.43
C GLU A 137 0.27 -19.12 -9.44
N ARG A 138 0.05 -18.51 -8.27
CA ARG A 138 -0.10 -17.05 -8.15
C ARG A 138 1.17 -16.28 -8.53
N VAL A 139 2.37 -16.80 -8.25
CA VAL A 139 3.64 -16.21 -8.70
C VAL A 139 3.71 -16.15 -10.23
N ARG A 140 3.36 -17.24 -10.91
CA ARG A 140 3.32 -17.28 -12.38
C ARG A 140 2.26 -16.31 -12.93
N LEU A 141 1.07 -16.30 -12.35
CA LEU A 141 -0.02 -15.42 -12.77
C LEU A 141 0.37 -13.94 -12.57
N MET A 142 0.98 -13.60 -11.44
CA MET A 142 1.43 -12.25 -11.13
C MET A 142 2.45 -11.75 -12.16
N GLN A 143 3.42 -12.58 -12.53
CA GLN A 143 4.38 -12.25 -13.59
C GLN A 143 3.68 -11.99 -14.93
N GLN A 144 2.71 -12.84 -15.30
CA GLN A 144 1.96 -12.71 -16.55
C GLN A 144 1.12 -11.43 -16.60
N ILE A 145 0.31 -11.15 -15.59
CA ILE A 145 -0.59 -9.99 -15.61
C ILE A 145 0.19 -8.67 -15.57
N ILE A 146 1.31 -8.63 -14.85
CA ILE A 146 2.14 -7.42 -14.75
C ILE A 146 2.89 -7.18 -16.07
N ALA A 147 3.41 -8.24 -16.69
CA ALA A 147 4.02 -8.13 -18.01
C ALA A 147 3.01 -7.67 -19.07
N GLN A 148 1.77 -8.16 -19.03
CA GLN A 148 0.70 -7.75 -19.94
C GLN A 148 0.25 -6.30 -19.73
N ALA A 149 0.23 -5.82 -18.49
CA ALA A 149 -0.10 -4.42 -18.19
C ALA A 149 0.90 -3.45 -18.82
N GLY A 150 2.19 -3.84 -18.92
CA GLY A 150 3.22 -3.04 -19.59
C GLY A 150 3.52 -1.70 -18.92
N VAL A 151 3.14 -1.53 -17.65
CA VAL A 151 3.33 -0.30 -16.88
C VAL A 151 4.71 -0.33 -16.19
N PRO A 152 5.66 0.58 -16.49
CA PRO A 152 7.04 0.45 -16.03
C PRO A 152 7.26 0.46 -14.51
N TRP A 153 6.37 1.14 -13.77
CA TRP A 153 6.42 1.25 -12.31
C TRP A 153 5.53 0.22 -11.59
N LEU A 154 4.84 -0.68 -12.31
CA LEU A 154 4.16 -1.84 -11.76
C LEU A 154 5.03 -3.07 -11.96
N GLN A 155 5.50 -3.70 -10.88
CA GLN A 155 6.51 -4.75 -10.96
C GLN A 155 6.15 -5.94 -10.07
N ALA A 156 6.33 -7.15 -10.59
CA ALA A 156 6.27 -8.37 -9.78
C ALA A 156 7.55 -8.47 -8.95
N VAL A 157 7.43 -8.68 -7.65
CA VAL A 157 8.57 -9.00 -6.79
C VAL A 157 9.21 -10.31 -7.28
N GLY A 158 10.53 -10.30 -7.39
CA GLY A 158 11.30 -11.49 -7.73
C GLY A 158 11.16 -12.57 -6.66
N GLN A 159 10.80 -13.77 -7.08
CA GLN A 159 10.64 -14.94 -6.21
C GLN A 159 11.67 -16.01 -6.60
N THR A 160 12.42 -16.50 -5.62
CA THR A 160 13.44 -17.55 -5.80
C THR A 160 13.18 -18.73 -4.88
N ARG A 161 13.75 -19.90 -5.19
CA ARG A 161 13.77 -21.06 -4.28
C ARG A 161 15.20 -21.36 -3.86
N VAL A 162 15.35 -21.91 -2.66
CA VAL A 162 16.65 -22.31 -2.09
C VAL A 162 16.61 -23.80 -1.75
N ALA A 163 17.75 -24.47 -1.88
CA ALA A 163 17.86 -25.90 -1.59
C ALA A 163 18.02 -26.20 -0.09
N ASP A 164 18.52 -25.24 0.68
CA ASP A 164 18.80 -25.42 2.11
C ASP A 164 18.87 -24.09 2.86
N ARG A 165 18.89 -24.20 4.19
CA ARG A 165 18.99 -23.06 5.11
C ARG A 165 20.30 -22.30 4.94
N ALA A 166 21.41 -22.96 4.59
CA ALA A 166 22.69 -22.28 4.42
C ALA A 166 22.65 -21.30 3.24
N THR A 167 21.96 -21.68 2.15
CA THR A 167 21.73 -20.84 0.98
C THR A 167 20.78 -19.69 1.30
N LEU A 168 19.72 -19.94 2.08
CA LEU A 168 18.83 -18.89 2.59
C LEU A 168 19.60 -17.81 3.37
N MET A 169 20.45 -18.23 4.31
CA MET A 169 21.24 -17.30 5.12
C MET A 169 22.24 -16.50 4.27
N LYS A 170 22.88 -17.11 3.27
CA LYS A 170 23.74 -16.38 2.33
C LYS A 170 22.96 -15.33 1.52
N GLN A 171 21.74 -15.65 1.10
CA GLN A 171 20.87 -14.71 0.40
C GLN A 171 20.47 -13.55 1.33
N LEU A 172 20.12 -13.84 2.58
CA LEU A 172 19.83 -12.80 3.59
C LEU A 172 21.04 -11.88 3.78
N ASP A 173 22.23 -12.43 4.01
CA ASP A 173 23.46 -11.65 4.19
C ASP A 173 23.76 -10.77 2.98
N ALA A 174 23.47 -11.26 1.76
CA ALA A 174 23.65 -10.48 0.55
C ALA A 174 22.66 -9.31 0.46
N VAL A 175 21.39 -9.52 0.82
CA VAL A 175 20.37 -8.45 0.89
C VAL A 175 20.76 -7.41 1.93
N MET A 176 21.09 -7.84 3.15
CA MET A 176 21.49 -6.96 4.25
C MET A 176 22.74 -6.12 3.90
N ARG A 177 23.78 -6.73 3.31
CA ARG A 177 24.99 -6.01 2.88
C ARG A 177 24.72 -4.96 1.81
N ALA A 178 23.68 -5.15 1.02
CA ALA A 178 23.28 -4.21 -0.01
C ALA A 178 22.26 -3.17 0.49
N GLY A 179 21.95 -3.14 1.79
CA GLY A 179 21.04 -2.20 2.45
C GLY A 179 19.56 -2.61 2.42
N GLY A 180 19.26 -3.86 2.06
CA GLY A 180 17.88 -4.38 2.11
C GLY A 180 17.48 -4.76 3.53
N GLU A 181 16.17 -4.87 3.77
CA GLU A 181 15.63 -5.04 5.13
C GLU A 181 15.65 -6.50 5.61
N GLY A 182 15.60 -7.46 4.68
CA GLY A 182 15.59 -8.88 5.00
C GLY A 182 14.96 -9.72 3.89
N LEU A 183 14.45 -10.89 4.27
CA LEU A 183 13.75 -11.81 3.37
C LEU A 183 12.33 -12.08 3.85
N MET A 184 11.44 -12.34 2.89
CA MET A 184 10.11 -12.88 3.10
C MET A 184 10.04 -14.30 2.56
N LEU A 185 9.42 -15.19 3.34
CA LEU A 185 9.17 -16.58 2.97
C LEU A 185 7.67 -16.76 2.77
N HIS A 186 7.27 -17.28 1.62
CA HIS A 186 5.88 -17.62 1.34
C HIS A 186 5.79 -19.08 0.93
N ARG A 187 4.96 -19.86 1.63
CA ARG A 187 4.81 -21.29 1.35
C ARG A 187 4.26 -21.49 -0.06
N ALA A 188 4.79 -22.48 -0.77
CA ALA A 188 4.52 -22.70 -2.18
C ALA A 188 3.12 -23.26 -2.48
N ASP A 189 2.54 -24.01 -1.52
CA ASP A 189 1.25 -24.70 -1.56
C ASP A 189 0.16 -24.07 -0.66
#